data_AF-M5C0H4-F1
#
_entry.id   AF-M5C0H4-F1
#
_cell.length_a   1.000
_cell.length_b   1.000
_cell.length_c   1.000
_cell.angle_alpha   90.00
_cell.angle_beta   90.00
_cell.angle_gamma   90.00
#
_symmetry.space_group_name_H-M   'P 1'
#
loop_
_entity.id
_entity.type
_entity.pdbx_description
1 polymer ?
#
loop_
_entity_poly.entity_id
_entity_poly.type
_entity_poly.pdbx_seq_one_letter_code
_entity_poly.pdbx_strand_id
1 'polypeptide(L)'
;MENRVRIFLSVSSGELGIAASELETKLHDTLDVATLWKAVLLIDEADVFLEARSNHELQRNALVSVFLRVLEYHSGVLILTTNRIRSFDDAFLS
;
A
#
# COMPACT_ATOMS: atom_id res chain seq x y z
N MET A 1 1.96 -18.08 -29.52
CA MET A 1 2.22 -17.60 -28.14
C MET A 1 1.28 -16.45 -27.88
N GLU A 2 0.38 -16.60 -26.92
CA GLU A 2 -0.65 -15.59 -26.64
C GLU A 2 -0.02 -14.48 -25.78
N ASN A 3 0.18 -13.30 -26.37
CA ASN A 3 0.65 -12.12 -25.66
C ASN A 3 -0.47 -11.65 -24.73
N ARG A 4 -0.44 -12.12 -23.47
CA ARG A 4 -1.33 -11.61 -22.43
C ARG A 4 -0.80 -10.28 -21.93
N VAL A 5 -1.37 -9.18 -22.43
CA VAL A 5 -1.17 -7.84 -21.87
C VAL A 5 -1.79 -7.84 -20.47
N ARG A 6 -0.99 -7.56 -19.45
CA ARG A 6 -1.47 -7.34 -18.08
C ARG A 6 -1.64 -5.84 -17.86
N ILE A 7 -2.76 -5.44 -17.26
CA ILE A 7 -3.02 -4.06 -16.87
C ILE A 7 -2.05 -3.70 -15.75
N PHE A 8 -1.50 -2.50 -15.81
CA PHE A 8 -0.66 -1.92 -14.77
C PHE A 8 -1.38 -0.70 -14.20
N LEU A 9 -1.72 -0.75 -12.91
CA LEU A 9 -2.34 0.34 -12.18
C LEU A 9 -1.31 0.96 -11.26
N SER A 10 -1.18 2.27 -11.26
CA SER A 10 -0.25 3.01 -10.39
C SER A 10 -1.04 4.01 -9.56
N VAL A 11 -0.73 4.09 -8.28
CA VAL A 11 -1.26 5.09 -7.35
C VAL A 11 -0.11 5.69 -6.55
N SER A 12 -0.11 7.00 -6.35
CA SER A 12 0.81 7.65 -5.42
C SER A 12 0.25 7.54 -4.00
N SER A 13 1.12 7.31 -3.01
CA SER A 13 0.72 7.28 -1.61
C SER A 13 0.01 8.56 -1.15
N GLY A 14 0.34 9.72 -1.72
CA GLY A 14 -0.35 10.98 -1.46
C GLY A 14 -1.84 10.98 -1.82
N GLU A 15 -2.26 10.11 -2.75
CA GLU A 15 -3.68 9.99 -3.15
C GLU A 15 -4.50 9.20 -2.13
N LEU A 16 -3.86 8.31 -1.36
CA LEU A 16 -4.50 7.42 -0.40
C LEU A 16 -4.87 8.13 0.92
N GLY A 17 -4.36 9.34 1.14
CA GLY A 17 -4.70 10.18 2.30
C GLY A 17 -3.87 9.89 3.55
N ILE A 18 -3.96 10.80 4.52
CA ILE A 18 -3.14 10.79 5.75
C ILE A 18 -3.95 10.51 7.02
N ALA A 19 -5.25 10.26 6.89
CA ALA A 19 -6.10 9.81 7.98
C ALA A 19 -6.38 8.30 7.83
N ALA A 20 -6.32 7.56 8.95
CA ALA A 20 -6.47 6.10 8.94
C ALA A 20 -7.77 5.62 8.25
N SER A 21 -8.90 6.31 8.45
CA SER A 21 -10.17 5.98 7.81
C SER A 21 -10.19 6.25 6.31
N GLU A 22 -9.52 7.32 5.88
CA GLU A 22 -9.41 7.67 4.46
C GLU A 22 -8.51 6.67 3.74
N LEU A 23 -7.36 6.34 4.34
CA LEU A 23 -6.44 5.32 3.86
C LEU A 23 -7.14 3.98 3.70
N GLU A 24 -7.89 3.53 4.71
CA GLU A 24 -8.63 2.27 4.65
C GLU A 24 -9.57 2.22 3.44
N THR A 25 -10.37 3.28 3.26
CA THR A 25 -11.37 3.35 2.19
C THR A 25 -10.69 3.35 0.83
N LYS A 26 -9.75 4.29 0.61
CA LYS A 26 -9.12 4.48 -0.70
C LYS A 26 -8.21 3.32 -1.10
N LEU A 27 -7.48 2.74 -0.15
CA LEU A 27 -6.62 1.60 -0.41
C LEU A 27 -7.47 0.37 -0.75
N HIS A 28 -8.57 0.13 -0.03
CA HIS A 28 -9.49 -0.96 -0.35
C HIS A 28 -10.07 -0.81 -1.76
N ASP A 29 -10.61 0.36 -2.10
CA ASP A 29 -11.17 0.64 -3.44
C ASP A 29 -10.13 0.43 -4.55
N THR A 30 -8.88 0.86 -4.31
CA THR A 30 -7.78 0.69 -5.27
C THR A 30 -7.44 -0.79 -5.48
N LEU A 31 -7.37 -1.57 -4.39
CA LEU A 31 -7.08 -3.01 -4.45
C LEU A 31 -8.22 -3.79 -5.10
N ASP A 32 -9.48 -3.40 -4.88
CA ASP A 32 -10.65 -3.99 -5.53
C ASP A 32 -10.61 -3.79 -7.04
N VAL A 33 -10.32 -2.57 -7.50
CA VAL A 33 -10.16 -2.27 -8.94
C VAL A 33 -9.02 -3.08 -9.55
N ALA A 34 -7.86 -3.13 -8.88
CA ALA A 34 -6.73 -3.93 -9.33
C ALA A 34 -7.08 -5.42 -9.44
N THR A 35 -7.80 -5.96 -8.46
CA THR A 35 -8.23 -7.35 -8.41
C THR A 35 -9.23 -7.66 -9.52
N LEU A 36 -10.23 -6.80 -9.71
CA LEU A 36 -11.24 -6.92 -10.76
C LEU A 36 -10.60 -7.01 -12.15
N TRP A 37 -9.55 -6.22 -12.39
CA TRP A 37 -8.84 -6.18 -13.67
C TRP A 37 -7.68 -7.17 -13.76
N LYS A 38 -7.40 -7.95 -12.71
CA LYS A 38 -6.22 -8.81 -12.61
C LYS A 38 -4.93 -8.04 -12.92
N ALA A 39 -4.89 -6.78 -12.51
CA ALA A 39 -3.80 -5.85 -12.75
C ALA A 39 -2.63 -6.11 -11.80
N VAL A 40 -1.44 -5.70 -12.21
CA VAL A 40 -0.34 -5.44 -11.29
C VAL A 40 -0.57 -4.05 -10.70
N LEU A 41 -0.66 -3.94 -9.38
CA LEU A 41 -0.80 -2.66 -8.69
C LEU A 41 0.59 -2.18 -8.23
N LEU A 42 0.94 -0.95 -8.56
CA LEU A 42 2.07 -0.21 -8.00
C LEU A 42 1.54 0.85 -7.04
N ILE A 43 2.03 0.84 -5.80
CA ILE A 43 1.88 1.97 -4.86
C ILE A 43 3.25 2.63 -4.77
N ASP A 44 3.32 3.87 -5.24
CA ASP A 44 4.55 4.66 -5.21
C ASP A 44 4.68 5.46 -3.91
N GLU A 45 5.91 5.61 -3.43
CA GLU A 45 6.25 6.30 -2.18
C GLU A 45 5.50 5.73 -0.95
N ALA A 46 5.37 4.40 -0.88
CA ALA A 46 4.66 3.71 0.20
C ALA A 46 5.32 3.88 1.57
N ASP A 47 6.55 4.39 1.62
CA ASP A 47 7.26 4.71 2.86
C ASP A 47 6.49 5.67 3.76
N VAL A 48 5.66 6.56 3.22
CA VAL A 48 4.81 7.46 4.03
C VAL A 48 3.91 6.70 5.02
N PHE A 49 3.52 5.46 4.70
CA PHE A 49 2.71 4.60 5.56
C PHE A 49 3.53 3.58 6.35
N LEU A 50 4.81 3.42 6.03
CA LEU A 50 5.67 2.35 6.53
C LEU A 50 6.84 2.85 7.38
N GLU A 51 6.95 4.16 7.61
CA GLU A 51 7.97 4.67 8.51
C GLU A 51 7.78 4.12 9.94
N ALA A 52 8.90 3.84 10.61
CA ALA A 52 8.96 3.16 11.90
C ALA A 52 7.96 3.72 12.94
N ARG A 53 7.23 2.80 13.56
CA ARG A 53 6.32 3.08 14.67
C ARG A 53 7.06 3.75 15.82
N SER A 54 6.49 4.81 16.38
CA SER A 54 6.96 5.46 17.60
C SER A 54 5.93 5.27 18.70
N ASN A 55 6.40 5.01 19.93
CA ASN A 55 5.52 4.86 21.11
C ASN A 55 4.69 6.13 21.40
N HIS A 56 5.05 7.27 20.81
CA HIS A 56 4.40 8.56 21.05
C HIS A 56 3.51 9.01 19.87
N GLU A 57 3.44 8.25 18.77
CA GLU A 57 2.75 8.67 17.54
C GLU A 57 1.56 7.75 17.21
N LEU A 58 0.46 7.90 17.95
CA LEU A 58 -0.75 7.08 17.78
C LEU A 58 -1.32 7.14 16.35
N GLN A 59 -1.35 8.33 15.74
CA GLN A 59 -1.89 8.51 14.38
C GLN A 59 -1.08 7.73 13.34
N ARG A 60 0.25 7.73 13.46
CA ARG A 60 1.13 7.03 12.54
C ARG A 60 1.05 5.52 12.72
N ASN A 61 1.02 5.05 13.96
CA ASN A 61 0.80 3.63 14.26
C ASN A 61 -0.55 3.14 13.70
N ALA A 62 -1.58 3.99 13.71
CA ALA A 62 -2.86 3.69 13.09
C ALA A 62 -2.76 3.59 11.55
N LEU A 63 -2.07 4.53 10.89
CA LEU A 63 -1.81 4.46 9.44
C LEU A 63 -1.06 3.19 9.04
N VAL A 64 0.06 2.89 9.71
CA VAL A 64 0.85 1.67 9.46
C VAL A 64 -0.04 0.43 9.64
N SER A 65 -0.81 0.37 10.73
CA SER A 65 -1.67 -0.77 11.03
C SER A 65 -2.79 -0.96 10.01
N VAL A 66 -3.42 0.13 9.55
CA VAL A 66 -4.43 0.08 8.48
C VAL A 66 -3.80 -0.37 7.17
N PHE A 67 -2.66 0.22 6.79
CA PHE A 67 -1.98 -0.10 5.54
C PHE A 67 -1.66 -1.60 5.48
N LEU A 68 -0.97 -2.15 6.48
CA LEU A 68 -0.63 -3.58 6.53
C LEU A 68 -1.87 -4.47 6.52
N ARG A 69 -2.85 -4.17 7.38
CA ARG A 69 -4.10 -4.96 7.47
C ARG A 69 -4.83 -5.02 6.13
N VAL A 70 -4.92 -3.91 5.41
CA VAL A 70 -5.64 -3.89 4.12
C VAL A 70 -4.85 -4.62 3.04
N LEU A 71 -3.51 -4.51 3.03
CA LEU A 71 -2.67 -5.24 2.09
C LEU A 71 -2.74 -6.77 2.28
N GLU A 72 -2.88 -7.26 3.51
CA GLU A 72 -3.03 -8.70 3.81
C GLU A 72 -4.23 -9.35 3.09
N TYR A 73 -5.29 -8.58 2.79
CA TYR A 73 -6.46 -9.09 2.07
C TYR A 73 -6.28 -9.13 0.54
N HIS A 74 -5.20 -8.56 0.01
CA HIS A 74 -4.97 -8.53 -1.44
C HIS A 74 -4.38 -9.84 -1.95
N SER A 75 -5.02 -10.45 -2.95
CA SER A 75 -4.59 -11.70 -3.58
C SER A 75 -3.89 -11.51 -4.95
N GLY A 76 -3.71 -10.26 -5.38
CA GLY A 76 -3.06 -9.90 -6.64
C GLY A 76 -1.57 -9.63 -6.52
N VAL A 77 -0.97 -9.14 -7.61
CA VAL A 77 0.43 -8.73 -7.62
C VAL A 77 0.53 -7.27 -7.22
N LEU A 78 1.16 -7.02 -6.07
CA LEU A 78 1.43 -5.70 -5.55
C LEU A 78 2.93 -5.41 -5.63
N ILE A 79 3.27 -4.22 -6.12
CA ILE A 79 4.61 -3.64 -6.11
C ILE A 79 4.54 -2.39 -5.24
N LEU A 80 5.49 -2.25 -4.32
CA LEU A 80 5.66 -1.04 -3.53
C LEU A 80 6.99 -0.41 -3.90
N THR A 81 7.00 0.89 -4.18
CA THR A 81 8.23 1.68 -4.32
C THR A 81 8.36 2.66 -3.16
N THR A 82 9.59 3.06 -2.91
CA THR A 82 9.99 3.87 -1.77
C THR A 82 11.17 4.74 -2.16
N ASN A 83 11.15 5.99 -1.73
CA ASN A 83 12.30 6.88 -1.86
C ASN A 83 13.22 6.84 -0.63
N ARG A 84 12.84 6.08 0.42
CA ARG A 84 13.60 5.92 1.66
C ARG A 84 14.12 4.50 1.84
N ILE A 85 15.33 4.28 1.34
CA ILE A 85 16.12 3.05 1.48
C ILE A 85 16.41 2.65 2.96
N ARG A 86 16.09 3.48 3.97
CA ARG A 86 16.58 3.32 5.35
C ARG A 86 15.53 3.29 6.48
N SER A 87 14.23 3.16 6.21
CA SER A 87 13.22 3.27 7.27
C SER A 87 12.01 2.34 7.13
N PHE A 88 12.18 1.13 6.59
CA PHE A 88 11.12 0.12 6.62
C PHE A 88 10.99 -0.47 8.02
N ASP A 89 9.76 -0.53 8.52
CA ASP A 89 9.40 -1.31 9.71
C ASP A 89 9.76 -2.79 9.49
N ASP A 90 10.49 -3.39 10.44
CA ASP A 90 10.88 -4.81 10.40
C ASP A 90 9.65 -5.74 10.26
N ALA A 91 8.46 -5.28 10.63
CA ALA A 91 7.21 -6.00 10.45
C ALA A 91 6.86 -6.34 8.99
N PHE A 92 7.46 -5.66 7.99
CA PHE A 92 7.19 -5.92 6.57
C PHE A 92 8.00 -7.10 6.00
N LEU A 93 9.07 -7.51 6.69
CA LEU A 93 9.95 -8.60 6.24
C LEU A 93 9.57 -9.97 6.82
N SER A 94 8.50 -10.04 7.62
CA SER A 94 8.08 -11.26 8.33
C SER A 94 7.08 -12.12 7.58
#